data_AF-A0A659UN47-F1
#
_entry.id   AF-A0A659UN47-F1
#
_cell.length_a   1.000
_cell.length_b   1.000
_cell.length_c   1.000
_cell.angle_alpha   90.00
_cell.angle_beta   90.00
_cell.angle_gamma   90.00
#
_symmetry.space_group_name_H-M   'P 1'
#
loop_
_entity.id
_entity.type
_entity.pdbx_description
1 polymer ?
#
loop_
_entity_poly.entity_id
_entity_poly.type
_entity_poly.pdbx_seq_one_letter_code
_entity_poly.pdbx_strand_id
1 'polypeptide(L)'
;VGRPNIVLVVVITTLAAGSLIENGALTIWGPRSKQIPALIDGNATIGGVGVSLHQIAIIVITPLILAALWMFLNRTRLGLALRAVAQNEDASHLVGLNVTALYGLAFAIA
;
A
#
# COMPACT_ATOMS: atom_id res chain seq x y z
N VAL A 1 -35.36 36.50 8.05
CA VAL A 1 -35.33 35.03 8.14
C VAL A 1 -35.32 34.48 6.72
N GLY A 2 -34.37 33.64 6.32
CA GLY A 2 -34.53 32.90 5.04
C GLY A 2 -33.39 32.91 4.01
N ARG A 3 -32.11 33.02 4.39
CA ARG A 3 -31.05 32.46 3.53
C ARG A 3 -30.80 31.02 3.98
N PRO A 4 -31.21 29.99 3.22
CA PRO A 4 -30.81 28.63 3.53
C PRO A 4 -29.29 28.62 3.59
N ASN A 5 -28.74 28.10 4.68
CA ASN A 5 -27.31 28.11 4.89
C ASN A 5 -26.71 27.03 3.98
N ILE A 6 -26.42 27.40 2.72
CA ILE A 6 -26.01 26.50 1.63
C ILE A 6 -24.86 25.59 2.07
N VAL A 7 -23.99 26.09 2.95
CA VAL A 7 -22.89 25.34 3.55
C VAL A 7 -23.39 24.11 4.34
N LEU A 8 -24.43 24.26 5.17
CA LEU A 8 -25.01 23.12 5.91
C LEU A 8 -25.65 22.10 4.97
N VAL A 9 -26.36 22.57 3.94
CA VAL A 9 -26.96 21.68 2.94
C VAL A 9 -25.89 20.88 2.19
N VAL A 10 -24.78 21.53 1.80
CA VAL A 10 -23.66 20.86 1.12
C VAL A 10 -22.96 19.85 2.03
N VAL A 11 -22.71 20.19 3.30
CA VAL A 11 -22.07 19.28 4.27
C VAL A 11 -22.95 18.06 4.53
N ILE A 12 -24.25 18.26 4.81
CA ILE A 12 -25.18 17.17 5.09
C ILE A 12 -25.34 16.27 3.85
N THR A 13 -25.44 16.86 2.65
CA THR A 13 -25.57 16.08 1.40
C THR A 13 -24.31 15.26 1.10
N THR A 14 -23.13 15.84 1.31
CA THR A 14 -21.85 15.14 1.09
C THR A 14 -21.65 14.01 2.09
N LEU A 15 -21.95 14.24 3.38
CA LEU A 15 -21.90 13.21 4.42
C LEU A 15 -22.93 12.10 4.16
N ALA A 16 -24.16 12.45 3.78
CA ALA A 16 -25.19 11.47 3.46
C ALA A 16 -24.80 10.62 2.24
N ALA A 17 -24.30 11.24 1.17
CA ALA A 17 -23.83 10.52 -0.01
C ALA A 17 -22.64 9.62 0.31
N GLY A 18 -21.66 10.12 1.07
CA GLY A 18 -20.51 9.34 1.52
C GLY A 18 -20.92 8.15 2.38
N SER A 19 -21.85 8.35 3.32
CA SER A 19 -22.35 7.27 4.17
C SER A 19 -23.17 6.23 3.41
N LEU A 20 -23.94 6.63 2.39
CA LEU A 20 -24.64 5.70 1.52
C LEU A 20 -23.68 4.83 0.71
N ILE A 21 -22.62 5.43 0.17
CA ILE A 21 -21.56 4.71 -0.55
C ILE A 21 -20.82 3.78 0.41
N GLU A 22 -20.47 4.25 1.61
CA GLU A 22 -19.81 3.46 2.64
C GLU A 22 -20.68 2.26 3.04
N ASN A 23 -21.94 2.46 3.44
CA ASN A 23 -22.84 1.38 3.82
C ASN A 23 -23.17 0.43 2.66
N GLY A 24 -23.28 0.96 1.44
CA GLY A 24 -23.45 0.14 0.23
C GLY A 24 -22.22 -0.73 -0.03
N ALA A 25 -21.02 -0.17 0.11
CA ALA A 25 -19.77 -0.91 0.02
C ALA A 25 -19.66 -1.95 1.14
N LEU A 26 -20.04 -1.63 2.38
CA LEU A 26 -20.09 -2.58 3.50
C LEU A 26 -21.14 -3.69 3.27
N THR A 27 -22.20 -3.45 2.50
CA THR A 27 -23.21 -4.48 2.17
C THR A 27 -22.69 -5.44 1.11
N ILE A 28 -22.00 -4.92 0.09
CA ILE A 28 -21.46 -5.73 -1.02
C ILE A 28 -20.19 -6.49 -0.59
N TRP A 29 -19.29 -5.82 0.13
CA TRP A 29 -17.99 -6.37 0.55
C TRP A 29 -17.94 -6.88 2.00
N GLY A 30 -18.97 -6.58 2.81
CA GLY A 30 -19.06 -6.95 4.23
C GLY A 30 -18.59 -5.83 5.18
N PRO A 31 -19.26 -5.57 6.33
CA PRO A 31 -18.86 -4.54 7.30
C PRO A 31 -17.62 -4.90 8.12
N ARG A 32 -17.11 -6.11 7.91
CA ARG A 32 -15.96 -6.62 8.63
C ARG A 32 -14.74 -6.16 7.87
N SER A 33 -13.86 -5.43 8.57
CA SER A 33 -12.42 -5.55 8.32
C SER A 33 -12.19 -7.00 7.94
N LYS A 34 -11.88 -7.25 6.67
CA LYS A 34 -11.60 -8.58 6.20
C LYS A 34 -10.24 -8.90 6.78
N GLN A 35 -10.25 -9.24 8.08
CA GLN A 35 -9.17 -9.86 8.76
C GLN A 35 -8.93 -11.09 7.92
N ILE A 36 -7.88 -10.99 7.11
CA ILE A 36 -7.49 -12.02 6.16
C ILE A 36 -7.64 -13.32 6.95
N PRO A 37 -8.52 -14.25 6.50
CA PRO A 37 -8.74 -15.48 7.26
C PRO A 37 -7.36 -16.01 7.57
N ALA A 38 -7.07 -16.19 8.87
CA ALA A 38 -5.74 -16.54 9.30
C ALA A 38 -5.33 -17.74 8.45
N LEU A 39 -4.26 -17.61 7.66
CA LEU A 39 -3.79 -18.72 6.82
C LEU A 39 -3.45 -19.97 7.66
N ILE A 40 -3.39 -19.80 8.99
CA ILE A 40 -3.12 -20.82 10.00
C ILE A 40 -4.05 -20.56 11.19
N ASP A 41 -4.98 -21.47 11.46
CA ASP A 41 -5.80 -21.47 12.68
C ASP A 41 -4.90 -21.78 13.89
N GLY A 42 -4.69 -20.77 14.75
CA GLY A 42 -3.91 -20.93 15.98
C GLY A 42 -3.62 -19.60 16.69
N ASN A 43 -4.00 -19.52 17.95
CA ASN A 43 -3.59 -18.44 18.85
C ASN A 43 -2.27 -18.86 19.50
N ALA A 44 -1.18 -18.14 19.23
CA ALA A 44 0.07 -18.35 19.93
C ALA A 44 0.10 -17.42 21.15
N THR A 45 0.06 -17.98 22.35
CA THR A 45 0.23 -17.20 23.58
C THR A 45 1.71 -16.88 23.75
N ILE A 46 2.10 -15.62 23.55
CA ILE A 46 3.45 -15.15 23.87
C ILE A 46 3.32 -14.27 25.12
N GLY A 47 3.95 -14.69 26.22
CA GLY A 47 4.03 -13.88 27.45
C GLY A 47 2.69 -13.58 28.14
N GLY A 48 1.65 -14.40 27.95
CA GLY A 48 0.34 -14.21 28.58
C GLY A 48 -0.65 -13.33 27.79
N VAL A 49 -0.26 -12.82 26.63
CA VAL A 49 -1.15 -12.12 25.68
C VAL A 49 -1.41 -13.03 24.50
N GLY A 50 -2.69 -13.28 24.18
CA GLY A 50 -3.10 -14.07 23.02
C GLY A 50 -2.85 -13.30 21.74
N VAL A 51 -1.71 -13.54 21.08
CA VAL A 51 -1.37 -12.92 19.81
C VAL A 51 -1.74 -13.89 18.69
N SER A 52 -2.54 -13.41 17.73
CA SER A 52 -2.90 -14.22 16.57
C SER A 52 -1.64 -14.49 15.74
N LEU A 53 -1.43 -15.73 15.27
CA LEU A 53 -0.31 -16.09 14.38
C LEU A 53 -0.20 -15.16 13.16
N HIS A 54 -1.33 -14.62 12.72
CA HIS A 54 -1.40 -13.58 11.68
C HIS A 54 -0.62 -12.30 12.01
N GLN A 55 -0.68 -11.80 13.24
CA GLN A 55 0.05 -10.59 13.64
C GLN A 55 1.56 -10.85 13.67
N ILE A 56 1.98 -12.04 14.14
CA ILE A 56 3.39 -12.45 14.12
C ILE A 56 3.88 -12.60 12.68
N ALA A 57 3.07 -13.19 11.80
CA ALA A 57 3.39 -13.33 10.39
C ALA A 57 3.59 -11.97 9.72
N ILE A 58 2.73 -10.97 10.00
CA ILE A 58 2.91 -9.60 9.49
C ILE A 58 4.24 -9.02 9.99
N ILE A 59 4.53 -9.13 11.29
CA ILE A 59 5.77 -8.62 11.90
C ILE A 59 7.03 -9.24 11.26
N VAL A 60 6.96 -10.48 10.77
CA VAL A 60 8.08 -11.14 10.09
C VAL A 60 8.12 -10.83 8.59
N ILE A 61 6.97 -10.86 7.92
CA ILE A 61 6.86 -10.66 6.47
C ILE A 61 7.22 -9.22 6.10
N THR A 62 6.79 -8.22 6.88
CA THR A 62 7.09 -6.81 6.60
C THR A 62 8.60 -6.53 6.50
N PRO A 63 9.43 -6.82 7.52
CA PRO A 63 10.87 -6.61 7.41
C PRO A 63 11.51 -7.52 6.37
N LEU A 64 10.97 -8.72 6.12
CA LEU A 64 11.45 -9.62 5.07
C LEU A 64 11.26 -9.03 3.67
N ILE A 65 10.09 -8.46 3.38
CA ILE A 65 9.82 -7.75 2.11
C ILE A 65 10.70 -6.51 1.98
N LEU A 66 10.84 -5.71 3.05
CA LEU A 66 11.70 -4.54 3.04
C LEU A 66 13.17 -4.92 2.80
N ALA A 67 13.66 -5.99 3.44
CA ALA A 67 15.01 -6.50 3.23
C ALA A 67 15.19 -7.03 1.80
N ALA A 68 14.20 -7.73 1.25
CA ALA A 68 14.22 -8.22 -0.13
C ALA A 68 14.27 -7.05 -1.12
N LEU A 69 13.45 -6.02 -0.93
CA LEU A 69 13.45 -4.81 -1.76
C LEU A 69 14.78 -4.06 -1.64
N TRP A 70 15.28 -3.89 -0.42
CA TRP A 70 16.58 -3.25 -0.19
C TRP A 70 17.71 -4.02 -0.90
N MET A 71 17.72 -5.35 -0.78
CA MET A 71 18.71 -6.19 -1.45
C MET A 71 18.55 -6.11 -2.98
N PHE A 72 17.33 -6.09 -3.49
CA PHE A 72 17.05 -5.91 -4.91
C PHE A 72 17.63 -4.57 -5.42
N LEU A 73 17.33 -3.46 -4.74
CA LEU A 73 17.81 -2.14 -5.15
C LEU A 73 19.33 -1.99 -5.00
N ASN A 74 19.94 -2.57 -3.95
CA ASN A 74 21.35 -2.37 -3.65
C ASN A 74 22.30 -3.37 -4.30
N ARG A 75 21.90 -4.65 -4.47
CA ARG A 75 22.77 -5.72 -4.97
C ARG A 75 22.55 -6.06 -6.44
N THR A 76 21.42 -5.69 -7.05
CA THR A 76 21.15 -6.07 -8.44
C THR A 76 21.62 -4.99 -9.42
N ARG A 77 21.98 -5.42 -10.65
CA ARG A 77 22.35 -4.53 -11.75
C ARG A 77 21.20 -3.61 -12.16
N LEU A 78 19.96 -4.11 -12.08
CA LEU A 78 18.75 -3.33 -12.34
C LEU A 78 18.57 -2.22 -11.30
N GLY A 79 18.75 -2.54 -10.01
CA GLY A 79 18.69 -1.54 -8.94
C GLY A 79 19.80 -0.49 -9.01
N LEU A 80 21.00 -0.86 -9.50
CA LEU A 80 22.07 0.10 -9.78
C LEU A 80 21.71 1.03 -10.95
N ALA A 81 21.21 0.46 -12.05
CA ALA A 81 20.78 1.23 -13.22
C ALA A 81 19.62 2.18 -12.89
N LEU A 82 18.64 1.73 -12.08
CA LEU A 82 17.53 2.55 -11.63
C LEU A 82 18.00 3.76 -10.81
N ARG A 83 18.98 3.56 -9.92
CA ARG A 83 19.61 4.64 -9.16
C ARG A 83 20.46 5.57 -10.03
N ALA A 84 21.13 5.05 -11.06
CA ALA A 84 21.89 5.87 -12.01
C ALA A 84 20.96 6.81 -12.80
N VAL A 85 19.83 6.29 -13.30
CA VAL A 85 18.79 7.09 -13.97
C VAL A 85 18.23 8.15 -13.03
N ALA A 86 17.94 7.80 -11.77
CA ALA A 86 17.44 8.75 -10.78
C ALA A 86 18.44 9.87 -10.42
N GLN A 87 19.75 9.65 -10.61
CA GLN A 87 20.77 10.68 -10.43
C GLN A 87 20.90 11.59 -11.66
N ASN A 88 20.96 11.00 -12.85
CA ASN A 88 21.02 11.74 -14.10
C ASN A 88 20.54 10.86 -15.27
N GLU A 89 19.35 11.17 -15.76
CA GLU A 89 18.72 10.47 -16.88
C GLU A 89 19.51 10.65 -18.19
N ASP A 90 19.94 11.88 -18.49
CA ASP A 90 20.69 12.20 -19.72
C ASP A 90 22.02 11.43 -19.77
N ALA A 91 22.76 11.40 -18.66
CA ALA A 91 24.00 10.64 -18.57
C ALA A 91 23.77 9.12 -18.68
N SER A 92 22.66 8.63 -18.16
CA SER A 92 22.29 7.21 -18.23
C SER A 92 22.00 6.77 -19.67
N HIS A 93 21.38 7.64 -20.47
CA HIS A 93 21.20 7.42 -21.91
C HIS A 93 22.52 7.33 -22.67
N LEU A 94 23.52 8.16 -22.33
CA LEU A 94 24.83 8.16 -22.98
C LEU A 94 25.64 6.88 -22.72
N VAL A 95 25.41 6.20 -21.60
CA VAL A 95 26.05 4.92 -21.26
C VAL A 95 25.28 3.73 -21.87
N GLY A 96 24.19 3.99 -22.62
CA GLY A 96 23.41 2.96 -23.32
C GLY A 96 22.40 2.24 -22.43
N LEU A 97 22.01 2.81 -21.28
CA LEU A 97 20.92 2.26 -20.47
C LEU A 97 19.58 2.51 -21.17
N ASN A 98 18.74 1.47 -21.23
CA ASN A 98 17.37 1.61 -21.69
C ASN A 98 16.50 2.20 -20.56
N VAL A 99 16.48 3.52 -20.49
CA VAL A 99 15.72 4.29 -19.49
C VAL A 99 14.22 3.98 -19.54
N THR A 100 13.64 3.79 -20.74
CA THR A 100 12.22 3.44 -20.90
C THR A 100 11.87 2.12 -20.22
N ALA A 101 12.72 1.10 -20.37
CA ALA A 101 12.52 -0.18 -19.69
C ALA A 101 12.70 -0.07 -18.16
N LEU A 102 13.63 0.78 -17.71
CA LEU A 102 13.86 1.05 -16.28
C LEU A 102 12.68 1.79 -15.64
N TYR A 103 12.05 2.75 -16.34
CA TYR A 103 10.81 3.38 -15.89
C TYR A 103 9.65 2.39 -15.78
N GLY A 104 9.50 1.48 -16.75
CA GLY A 104 8.50 0.42 -16.67
C GLY A 104 8.70 -0.50 -15.46
N LEU A 105 9.95 -0.85 -15.16
CA LEU A 105 10.32 -1.60 -13.94
C LEU A 105 10.03 -0.80 -12.67
N ALA A 106 10.32 0.50 -12.65
CA ALA A 106 10.05 1.35 -11.50
C ALA A 106 8.55 1.40 -11.20
N PHE A 107 7.72 1.59 -12.23
CA PHE A 107 6.26 1.60 -12.10
C PHE A 107 5.69 0.24 -11.69
N ALA A 108 6.29 -0.87 -12.13
CA ALA A 108 5.85 -2.19 -11.72
C ALA A 108 6.16 -2.52 -10.24
N ILE A 109 7.14 -1.84 -9.64
CA ILE A 109 7.57 -2.04 -8.24
C ILE A 109 6.86 -1.08 -7.28
N ALA A 110 6.52 0.14 -7.73
CA ALA A 110 5.86 1.18 -6.94
C ALA A 110 4.38 0.84 -6.65
#